data_AF-A0AAN6H001-F1
#
_entry.id   AF-A0AAN6H001-F1
#
_cell.length_a   1.000
_cell.length_b   1.000
_cell.length_c   1.000
_cell.angle_alpha   90.00
_cell.angle_beta   90.00
_cell.angle_gamma   90.00
#
_symmetry.space_group_name_H-M   'P 1'
#
loop_
_entity.id
_entity.type
_entity.pdbx_description
1 polymer ?
#
loop_
_entity_poly.entity_id
_entity_poly.type
_entity_poly.pdbx_seq_one_letter_code
_entity_poly.pdbx_strand_id
1 'polypeptide(L)'
;MDDPTMNPPPTATQPFDKIINFRDVGAYINTVTNRNLLKPGLLFRSARPDAATPSDRDRLLHTFHLKTIIDLRTNTELTEARRVFTHQQQTNPSTTPANPSDPKHPYRIPGLVYKPIDLNGKPYSAALLKHLSWPQTSKLISLYALGYRKQAIAILGTQVMAPRGLAGLAEDSLEHCTAEVKQFFDVLSEEASYPVLVHCTQGKDRTGLVVLLVEMLVGIVPVEAMERDYR
;
A
#
# COMPACT_ATOMS: atom_id res chain seq x y z
N MET A 1 -46.98 -4.76 12.29
CA MET A 1 -47.26 -4.50 10.87
C MET A 1 -45.91 -4.18 10.26
N ASP A 2 -45.21 -5.23 9.85
CA ASP A 2 -43.84 -5.13 9.34
C ASP A 2 -43.95 -5.00 7.83
N ASP A 3 -43.49 -3.86 7.29
CA ASP A 3 -43.46 -3.59 5.87
C ASP A 3 -42.37 -4.46 5.20
N PRO A 4 -42.72 -5.36 4.27
CA PRO A 4 -41.78 -6.31 3.67
C PRO A 4 -40.92 -5.71 2.55
N THR A 5 -40.90 -4.38 2.37
CA THR A 5 -40.24 -3.74 1.22
C THR A 5 -38.94 -2.97 1.51
N MET A 6 -38.43 -2.99 2.75
CA MET A 6 -37.07 -2.51 2.99
C MET A 6 -36.05 -3.59 2.64
N ASN A 7 -35.55 -3.54 1.41
CA ASN A 7 -34.27 -4.17 1.08
C ASN A 7 -33.21 -3.70 2.10
N PRO A 8 -32.43 -4.61 2.70
CA PRO A 8 -31.33 -4.20 3.57
C PRO A 8 -30.37 -3.29 2.78
N PRO A 9 -29.73 -2.29 3.43
CA PRO A 9 -28.70 -1.49 2.78
C PRO A 9 -27.63 -2.43 2.20
N PRO A 10 -26.98 -2.09 1.06
CA PRO A 10 -26.08 -2.98 0.34
C PRO A 10 -24.84 -3.28 1.21
N THR A 11 -24.98 -4.26 2.08
CA THR A 11 -24.01 -4.62 3.11
C THR A 11 -23.38 -5.93 2.68
N ALA A 12 -22.48 -5.84 1.71
CA ALA A 12 -21.42 -6.79 1.34
C ALA A 12 -21.08 -6.59 -0.15
N THR A 13 -20.26 -5.59 -0.47
CA THR A 13 -19.57 -5.60 -1.77
C THR A 13 -18.81 -6.91 -1.89
N GLN A 14 -19.09 -7.70 -2.94
CA GLN A 14 -18.38 -8.96 -3.20
C GLN A 14 -16.85 -8.73 -3.14
N PRO A 15 -16.05 -9.71 -2.67
CA PRO A 15 -14.61 -9.57 -2.70
C PRO A 15 -14.10 -9.32 -4.13
N PHE A 16 -12.95 -8.66 -4.26
CA PHE A 16 -12.28 -8.53 -5.55
C PHE A 16 -11.63 -9.87 -5.94
N ASP A 17 -11.50 -10.13 -7.24
CA ASP A 17 -10.95 -11.39 -7.75
C ASP A 17 -9.45 -11.49 -7.49
N LYS A 18 -8.73 -10.39 -7.73
CA LYS A 18 -7.26 -10.34 -7.63
C LYS A 18 -6.72 -9.29 -6.66
N ILE A 19 -7.56 -8.36 -6.21
CA ILE A 19 -7.17 -7.33 -5.25
C ILE A 19 -7.47 -7.80 -3.83
N ILE A 20 -6.45 -8.23 -3.11
CA ILE A 20 -6.60 -8.67 -1.72
C ILE A 20 -6.50 -7.48 -0.74
N ASN A 21 -6.98 -7.69 0.49
CA ASN A 21 -6.96 -6.71 1.58
C ASN A 21 -7.67 -5.37 1.27
N PHE A 22 -8.53 -5.34 0.25
CA PHE A 22 -9.31 -4.16 -0.10
C PHE A 22 -10.39 -3.86 0.95
N ARG A 23 -10.45 -2.63 1.45
CA ARG A 23 -11.56 -2.11 2.26
C ARG A 23 -11.63 -0.59 2.27
N ASP A 24 -12.81 -0.08 2.55
CA ASP A 24 -13.05 1.32 2.92
C ASP A 24 -12.75 1.51 4.42
N VAL A 25 -11.81 2.39 4.73
CA VAL A 25 -11.37 2.65 6.12
C VAL A 25 -12.51 3.23 6.94
N GLY A 26 -13.23 4.21 6.39
CA GLY A 26 -14.32 4.87 7.09
C GLY A 26 -15.50 3.93 7.37
N ALA A 27 -15.89 3.14 6.37
CA ALA A 27 -16.95 2.14 6.53
C ALA A 27 -16.56 1.05 7.54
N TYR A 28 -15.30 0.58 7.49
CA TYR A 28 -14.80 -0.43 8.41
C TYR A 28 -14.81 0.06 9.85
N ILE A 29 -14.23 1.23 10.12
CA ILE A 29 -14.19 1.84 11.45
C ILE A 29 -15.60 2.06 12.00
N ASN A 30 -16.52 2.55 11.17
CA ASN A 30 -17.91 2.75 11.61
C ASN A 30 -18.60 1.44 11.99
N THR A 31 -18.33 0.37 11.24
CA THR A 31 -18.89 -0.95 11.50
C THR A 31 -18.33 -1.56 12.78
N VAL A 32 -17.01 -1.53 12.99
CA VAL A 32 -16.40 -2.14 14.18
C VAL A 32 -16.68 -1.38 15.48
N THR A 33 -16.98 -0.08 15.39
CA THR A 33 -17.34 0.75 16.53
C THR A 33 -18.84 0.86 16.76
N ASN A 34 -19.66 0.46 15.78
CA ASN A 34 -21.11 0.71 15.75
C ASN A 34 -21.45 2.20 15.93
N ARG A 35 -20.62 3.09 15.36
CA ARG A 35 -20.74 4.55 15.44
C ARG A 35 -20.43 5.17 14.08
N ASN A 36 -21.04 6.32 13.77
CA ASN A 36 -20.70 7.08 12.57
C ASN A 36 -19.57 8.07 12.90
N LEU A 37 -18.32 7.58 12.88
CA LEU A 37 -17.13 8.36 13.22
C LEU A 37 -16.47 8.98 11.99
N LEU A 38 -16.32 8.19 10.93
CA LEU A 38 -15.60 8.58 9.71
C LEU A 38 -16.55 8.60 8.52
N LYS A 39 -16.31 9.48 7.55
CA LYS A 39 -17.09 9.51 6.30
C LYS A 39 -16.64 8.37 5.37
N PRO A 40 -17.52 7.42 5.00
CA PRO A 40 -17.19 6.39 4.02
C PRO A 40 -16.95 6.96 2.62
N GLY A 41 -16.31 6.18 1.76
CA GLY A 41 -16.10 6.49 0.35
C GLY A 41 -14.97 7.49 0.10
N LEU A 42 -14.12 7.78 1.11
CA LEU A 42 -13.01 8.72 0.98
C LEU A 42 -11.66 8.00 0.88
N LEU A 43 -11.32 7.20 1.90
CA LEU A 43 -10.04 6.52 2.01
C LEU A 43 -10.23 5.00 1.94
N PHE A 44 -9.59 4.39 0.96
CA PHE A 44 -9.54 2.96 0.77
C PHE A 44 -8.11 2.46 0.96
N ARG A 45 -7.97 1.22 1.39
CA ARG A 45 -6.67 0.52 1.45
C ARG A 45 -6.74 -0.83 0.78
N SER A 46 -5.64 -1.28 0.17
CA SER A 46 -5.53 -2.63 -0.41
C SER A 46 -4.08 -3.12 -0.53
N ALA A 47 -3.91 -4.37 -0.97
CA ALA A 47 -2.67 -4.81 -1.61
C ALA A 47 -2.53 -4.22 -3.03
N ARG A 48 -1.42 -4.52 -3.71
CA ARG A 48 -1.15 -4.02 -5.07
C ARG A 48 -2.29 -4.36 -6.05
N PRO A 49 -2.76 -3.39 -6.86
CA PRO A 49 -3.81 -3.64 -7.87
C PRO A 49 -3.25 -4.05 -9.23
N ASP A 50 -1.95 -4.34 -9.36
CA ASP A 50 -1.28 -4.60 -10.65
C ASP A 50 -1.97 -5.72 -11.47
N ALA A 51 -2.48 -6.75 -10.77
CA ALA A 51 -3.11 -7.92 -11.36
C ALA A 51 -4.65 -7.83 -11.40
N ALA A 52 -5.23 -6.65 -11.17
CA ALA A 52 -6.68 -6.43 -11.20
C ALA A 52 -7.29 -6.90 -12.53
N THR A 53 -8.32 -7.75 -12.44
CA THR A 53 -9.10 -8.20 -13.60
C THR A 53 -9.85 -7.02 -14.25
N PRO A 54 -10.36 -7.15 -15.49
CA PRO A 54 -11.22 -6.11 -16.06
C PRO A 54 -12.41 -5.75 -15.17
N SER A 55 -13.02 -6.75 -14.51
CA SER A 55 -14.10 -6.55 -13.52
C SER A 55 -13.61 -5.79 -12.29
N ASP A 56 -12.46 -6.15 -11.73
CA ASP A 56 -11.85 -5.43 -10.60
C ASP A 56 -11.60 -3.95 -10.98
N ARG A 57 -11.05 -3.70 -12.18
CA ARG A 57 -10.77 -2.34 -12.67
C ARG A 57 -12.05 -1.52 -12.84
N ASP A 58 -13.08 -2.12 -13.42
CA ASP A 58 -14.40 -1.51 -13.57
C ASP A 58 -14.98 -1.11 -12.21
N ARG A 59 -14.92 -2.01 -11.22
CA ARG A 59 -15.39 -1.72 -9.86
C ARG A 59 -14.62 -0.58 -9.20
N LEU A 60 -13.30 -0.53 -9.33
CA LEU A 60 -12.49 0.57 -8.79
C LEU A 60 -12.90 1.93 -9.37
N LEU A 61 -13.20 1.99 -10.68
CA LEU A 61 -13.53 3.22 -11.40
C LEU A 61 -15.01 3.63 -11.26
N HIS A 62 -15.92 2.67 -11.32
CA HIS A 62 -17.35 2.93 -11.51
C HIS A 62 -18.20 2.61 -10.28
N THR A 63 -17.74 1.72 -9.38
CA THR A 63 -18.42 1.45 -8.11
C THR A 63 -17.85 2.30 -6.98
N PHE A 64 -16.52 2.29 -6.82
CA PHE A 64 -15.84 3.05 -5.76
C PHE A 64 -15.43 4.46 -6.19
N HIS A 65 -15.59 4.78 -7.47
CA HIS A 65 -15.29 6.10 -8.05
C HIS A 65 -13.89 6.61 -7.70
N LEU A 66 -12.90 5.71 -7.59
CA LEU A 66 -11.54 6.09 -7.23
C LEU A 66 -11.01 7.13 -8.22
N LYS A 67 -10.31 8.12 -7.69
CA LYS A 67 -9.60 9.14 -8.48
C LYS A 67 -8.09 9.00 -8.36
N THR A 68 -7.61 8.72 -7.15
CA THR A 68 -6.17 8.71 -6.85
C THR A 68 -5.73 7.39 -6.25
N ILE A 69 -4.58 6.90 -6.71
CA ILE A 69 -3.86 5.78 -6.10
C ILE A 69 -2.54 6.30 -5.53
N ILE A 70 -2.34 6.12 -4.22
CA ILE A 70 -1.06 6.29 -3.56
C ILE A 70 -0.35 4.93 -3.51
N ASP A 71 0.78 4.83 -4.21
CA ASP A 71 1.59 3.61 -4.28
C ASP A 71 2.82 3.76 -3.37
N LEU A 72 2.81 3.07 -2.23
CA LEU A 72 3.85 3.13 -1.20
C LEU A 72 5.05 2.21 -1.48
N ARG A 73 5.10 1.59 -2.65
CA ARG A 73 6.15 0.64 -3.00
C ARG A 73 7.44 1.34 -3.38
N THR A 74 8.54 0.65 -3.11
CA THR A 74 9.86 1.14 -3.50
C THR A 74 10.02 1.16 -5.01
N ASN A 75 10.92 2.00 -5.51
CA ASN A 75 11.27 2.01 -6.94
C ASN A 75 11.70 0.62 -7.47
N THR A 76 12.34 -0.20 -6.63
CA THR A 76 12.70 -1.59 -6.94
C THR A 76 11.45 -2.46 -7.14
N GLU A 77 10.49 -2.39 -6.22
CA GLU A 77 9.22 -3.13 -6.34
C GLU A 77 8.42 -2.70 -7.58
N LEU A 78 8.40 -1.41 -7.92
CA LEU A 78 7.75 -0.90 -9.14
C LEU A 78 8.44 -1.42 -10.41
N THR A 79 9.77 -1.47 -10.41
CA THR A 79 10.56 -2.01 -11.52
C THR A 79 10.28 -3.51 -11.73
N GLU A 80 10.21 -4.29 -10.64
CA GLU A 80 9.85 -5.70 -10.70
C GLU A 80 8.41 -5.90 -11.19
N ALA A 81 7.45 -5.11 -10.71
CA ALA A 81 6.07 -5.16 -11.20
C ALA A 81 5.99 -4.94 -12.72
N ARG A 82 6.74 -3.95 -13.23
CA ARG A 82 6.85 -3.68 -14.68
C ARG A 82 7.45 -4.87 -15.43
N ARG A 83 8.51 -5.46 -14.89
CA ARG A 83 9.20 -6.63 -15.48
C ARG A 83 8.25 -7.83 -15.59
N VAL A 84 7.53 -8.14 -14.51
CA VAL A 84 6.55 -9.23 -14.46
C VAL A 84 5.44 -9.00 -15.47
N PHE A 85 4.87 -7.80 -15.51
CA PHE A 85 3.81 -7.46 -16.46
C PHE A 85 4.27 -7.60 -17.92
N THR A 86 5.46 -7.09 -18.25
CA THR A 86 6.02 -7.18 -19.62
C THR A 86 6.23 -8.64 -20.04
N HIS A 87 6.73 -9.49 -19.13
CA HIS A 87 6.91 -10.91 -19.40
C HIS A 87 5.56 -11.62 -19.60
N GLN A 88 4.54 -11.29 -18.81
CA GLN A 88 3.20 -11.87 -18.96
C GLN A 88 2.58 -11.54 -20.33
N GLN A 89 2.74 -10.30 -20.80
CA GLN A 89 2.29 -9.89 -22.14
C GLN A 89 2.98 -10.66 -23.27
N GLN A 90 4.27 -10.94 -23.13
CA GLN A 90 5.01 -11.73 -24.12
C GLN A 90 4.54 -13.19 -24.17
N THR A 91 4.19 -13.76 -23.01
CA THR A 91 3.79 -15.17 -22.93
C THR A 91 2.31 -15.41 -23.25
N ASN A 92 1.42 -14.45 -22.97
CA ASN A 92 -0.04 -14.56 -23.17
C ASN A 92 -0.61 -13.25 -23.76
N PRO A 93 -0.56 -13.08 -25.11
CA PRO A 93 -0.98 -11.83 -25.76
C PRO A 93 -2.49 -11.52 -25.67
N SER A 94 -3.31 -12.52 -25.32
CA SER A 94 -4.77 -12.48 -25.41
C SER A 94 -5.51 -12.06 -24.12
N THR A 95 -4.81 -11.82 -23.00
CA THR A 95 -5.46 -11.67 -21.67
C THR A 95 -5.59 -10.25 -21.10
N THR A 96 -5.16 -9.15 -21.75
CA THR A 96 -5.29 -7.77 -21.17
C THR A 96 -5.14 -6.69 -22.26
N PRO A 97 -5.73 -5.48 -22.11
CA PRO A 97 -6.12 -4.63 -23.24
C PRO A 97 -4.95 -4.03 -24.01
N ALA A 98 -5.23 -3.79 -25.30
CA ALA A 98 -4.38 -3.08 -26.23
C ALA A 98 -4.08 -1.66 -25.73
N ASN A 99 -2.80 -1.29 -25.76
CA ASN A 99 -2.21 0.00 -25.37
C ASN A 99 -2.18 0.33 -23.87
N PRO A 100 -1.02 0.23 -23.20
CA PRO A 100 -0.83 0.90 -21.92
C PRO A 100 -0.90 2.42 -22.13
N SER A 101 -1.80 3.08 -21.40
CA SER A 101 -1.91 4.56 -21.37
C SER A 101 -0.65 5.23 -20.82
N ASP A 102 0.18 4.49 -20.09
CA ASP A 102 1.50 4.91 -19.59
C ASP A 102 2.56 3.86 -19.97
N PRO A 103 3.40 4.10 -20.99
CA PRO A 103 4.46 3.19 -21.39
C PRO A 103 5.47 2.91 -20.25
N LYS A 104 5.62 3.85 -19.30
CA LYS A 104 6.50 3.70 -18.14
C LYS A 104 5.92 2.79 -17.06
N HIS A 105 4.60 2.68 -16.98
CA HIS A 105 3.90 1.88 -15.98
C HIS A 105 2.68 1.17 -16.59
N PRO A 106 2.91 0.13 -17.41
CA PRO A 106 1.87 -0.43 -18.27
C PRO A 106 0.80 -1.23 -17.52
N TYR A 107 1.04 -1.57 -16.25
CA TYR A 107 0.09 -2.23 -15.36
C TYR A 107 -0.95 -1.29 -14.74
N ARG A 108 -0.76 0.04 -14.85
CA ARG A 108 -1.67 1.04 -14.28
C ARG A 108 -3.07 0.96 -14.88
N ILE A 109 -4.05 1.42 -14.12
CA ILE A 109 -5.45 1.51 -14.53
C ILE A 109 -5.65 2.89 -15.18
N PRO A 110 -6.06 2.95 -16.46
CA PRO A 110 -6.33 4.22 -17.13
C PRO A 110 -7.40 5.03 -16.38
N GLY A 111 -7.26 6.36 -16.37
CA GLY A 111 -8.21 7.27 -15.72
C GLY A 111 -7.94 7.57 -14.24
N LEU A 112 -7.02 6.84 -13.60
CA LEU A 112 -6.59 7.11 -12.22
C LEU A 112 -5.30 7.95 -12.17
N VAL A 113 -5.23 8.85 -11.21
CA VAL A 113 -4.01 9.61 -10.88
C VAL A 113 -3.15 8.76 -9.94
N TYR A 114 -1.89 8.53 -10.31
CA TYR A 114 -0.95 7.78 -9.47
C TYR A 114 0.03 8.72 -8.78
N LYS A 115 0.13 8.61 -7.46
CA LYS A 115 1.08 9.34 -6.60
C LYS A 115 2.06 8.33 -5.99
N PRO A 116 3.20 8.04 -6.63
CA PRO A 116 4.20 7.14 -6.06
C PRO A 116 4.90 7.82 -4.88
N ILE A 117 4.94 7.16 -3.73
CA ILE A 117 5.63 7.63 -2.52
C ILE A 117 6.49 6.46 -2.05
N ASP A 118 7.82 6.56 -2.23
CA ASP A 118 8.76 5.47 -1.92
C ASP A 118 8.98 5.34 -0.40
N LEU A 119 7.96 4.85 0.29
CA LEU A 119 8.02 4.60 1.72
C LEU A 119 8.93 3.39 1.96
N ASN A 120 9.99 3.64 2.73
CA ASN A 120 11.14 2.74 2.97
C ASN A 120 12.16 2.67 1.83
N GLY A 121 12.31 3.78 1.09
CA GLY A 121 13.30 3.96 0.04
C GLY A 121 14.75 4.15 0.54
N LYS A 122 15.50 4.99 -0.19
CA LYS A 122 16.93 5.23 0.10
C LYS A 122 17.21 5.75 1.52
N PRO A 123 16.46 6.72 2.07
CA PRO A 123 16.72 7.23 3.42
C PRO A 123 16.65 6.12 4.48
N TYR A 124 15.59 5.31 4.43
CA TYR A 124 15.40 4.15 5.29
C TYR A 124 16.51 3.11 5.13
N SER A 125 16.86 2.77 3.88
CA SER A 125 17.94 1.81 3.60
C SER A 125 19.29 2.30 4.15
N ALA A 126 19.57 3.59 4.03
CA ALA A 126 20.77 4.21 4.59
C ALA A 126 20.76 4.18 6.13
N ALA A 127 19.61 4.38 6.76
CA ALA A 127 19.47 4.25 8.21
C ALA A 127 19.71 2.82 8.70
N LEU A 128 19.13 1.81 8.05
CA LEU A 128 19.38 0.40 8.40
C LEU A 128 20.86 0.03 8.32
N LEU A 129 21.60 0.55 7.34
CA LEU A 129 23.04 0.33 7.21
C LEU A 129 23.84 0.93 8.38
N LYS A 130 23.39 2.05 8.96
CA LYS A 130 24.07 2.68 10.12
C LYS A 130 23.98 1.83 11.39
N HIS A 131 23.04 0.88 11.46
CA HIS A 131 22.92 -0.04 12.58
C HIS A 131 23.84 -1.25 12.50
N LEU A 132 24.56 -1.44 11.39
CA LEU A 132 25.54 -2.51 11.27
C LEU A 132 26.82 -2.15 12.04
N SER A 133 27.28 -3.09 12.87
CA SER A 133 28.60 -3.02 13.48
C SER A 133 29.71 -3.11 12.42
N TRP A 134 30.90 -2.64 12.76
CA TRP A 134 32.08 -2.70 11.87
C TRP A 134 32.34 -4.09 11.25
N PRO A 135 32.29 -5.21 12.01
CA PRO A 135 32.45 -6.54 11.42
C PRO A 135 31.35 -6.90 10.42
N GLN A 136 30.09 -6.55 10.72
CA GLN A 136 28.96 -6.83 9.84
C GLN A 136 29.04 -5.98 8.56
N THR A 137 29.43 -4.71 8.68
CA THR A 137 29.65 -3.81 7.55
C THR A 137 30.77 -4.30 6.64
N SER A 138 31.91 -4.72 7.21
CA SER A 138 33.01 -5.32 6.45
C SER A 138 32.57 -6.58 5.70
N LYS A 139 31.80 -7.46 6.36
CA LYS A 139 31.23 -8.66 5.74
C LYS A 139 30.26 -8.32 4.60
N LEU A 140 29.40 -7.33 4.80
CA LEU A 140 28.45 -6.87 3.77
C LEU A 140 29.18 -6.35 2.54
N ILE A 141 30.19 -5.49 2.71
CA ILE A 141 30.98 -4.94 1.60
C ILE A 141 31.71 -6.05 0.85
N SER A 142 32.35 -6.98 1.57
CA SER A 142 33.08 -8.10 0.98
C SER A 142 32.17 -8.99 0.13
N LEU A 143 30.99 -9.36 0.65
CA LEU A 143 30.01 -10.15 -0.10
C LEU A 143 29.49 -9.40 -1.34
N TYR A 144 29.32 -8.08 -1.24
CA TYR A 144 28.88 -7.26 -2.37
C TYR A 144 29.95 -7.21 -3.47
N ALA A 145 31.23 -7.03 -3.10
CA ALA A 145 32.37 -7.00 -4.02
C ALA A 145 32.56 -8.34 -4.75
N LEU A 146 32.30 -9.46 -4.07
CA LEU A 146 32.36 -10.82 -4.64
C LEU A 146 31.09 -11.21 -5.43
N GLY A 147 30.12 -10.31 -5.59
CA GLY A 147 28.90 -10.56 -6.36
C GLY A 147 27.80 -11.32 -5.60
N TYR A 148 28.00 -11.66 -4.33
CA TYR A 148 27.04 -12.37 -3.48
C TYR A 148 25.94 -11.44 -2.90
N ARG A 149 25.27 -10.68 -3.77
CA ARG A 149 24.30 -9.64 -3.40
C ARG A 149 23.18 -10.13 -2.48
N LYS A 150 22.63 -11.33 -2.74
CA LYS A 150 21.57 -11.93 -1.90
C LYS A 150 22.05 -12.17 -0.47
N GLN A 151 23.27 -12.67 -0.31
CA GLN A 151 23.86 -12.95 0.99
C GLN A 151 24.21 -11.65 1.71
N ALA A 152 24.67 -10.62 0.98
CA ALA A 152 24.91 -9.29 1.53
C ALA A 152 23.62 -8.66 2.10
N ILE A 153 22.51 -8.74 1.37
CA ILE A 153 21.20 -8.21 1.82
C ILE A 153 20.65 -9.02 3.02
N ALA A 154 20.90 -10.34 3.05
CA ALA A 154 20.49 -11.19 4.18
C ALA A 154 21.13 -10.79 5.52
N ILE A 155 22.27 -10.08 5.49
CA ILE A 155 22.88 -9.50 6.70
C ILE A 155 21.95 -8.46 7.31
N LEU A 156 21.39 -7.54 6.52
CA LEU A 156 20.43 -6.55 7.02
C LEU A 156 19.20 -7.25 7.61
N GLY A 157 18.68 -8.28 6.92
CA GLY A 157 17.55 -9.08 7.39
C GLY A 157 17.79 -9.74 8.75
N THR A 158 18.93 -10.42 8.91
CA THR A 158 19.22 -11.21 10.12
C THR A 158 19.79 -10.39 11.27
N GLN A 159 20.57 -9.35 10.97
CA GLN A 159 21.33 -8.59 11.98
C GLN A 159 20.64 -7.30 12.42
N VAL A 160 19.78 -6.72 11.58
CA VAL A 160 19.12 -5.43 11.87
C VAL A 160 17.62 -5.60 11.94
N MET A 161 17.01 -6.19 10.91
CA MET A 161 15.54 -6.23 10.80
C MET A 161 14.91 -7.24 11.76
N ALA A 162 15.43 -8.46 11.83
CA ALA A 162 14.86 -9.49 12.71
C ALA A 162 14.90 -9.11 14.20
N PRO A 163 16.01 -8.57 14.76
CA PRO A 163 16.03 -8.13 16.15
C PRO A 163 15.08 -6.97 16.48
N ARG A 164 14.82 -6.08 15.51
CA ARG A 164 13.89 -4.95 15.68
C ARG A 164 12.43 -5.34 15.68
N GLY A 165 12.08 -6.41 14.96
CA GLY A 165 10.70 -6.80 14.74
C GLY A 165 9.91 -5.76 13.93
N LEU A 166 8.61 -6.02 13.74
CA LEU A 166 7.77 -5.15 12.90
C LEU A 166 7.55 -3.75 13.50
N ALA A 167 7.40 -3.65 14.82
CA ALA A 167 7.21 -2.38 15.50
C ALA A 167 8.44 -1.46 15.35
N GLY A 168 9.64 -1.98 15.62
CA GLY A 168 10.87 -1.20 15.46
C GLY A 168 11.12 -0.77 14.01
N LEU A 169 10.75 -1.60 13.02
CA LEU A 169 10.84 -1.21 11.61
C LEU A 169 9.82 -0.12 11.24
N ALA A 170 8.63 -0.13 11.86
CA ALA A 170 7.65 0.94 11.68
C ALA A 170 8.15 2.25 12.30
N GLU A 171 8.74 2.20 13.50
CA GLU A 171 9.38 3.35 14.15
C GLU A 171 10.51 3.92 13.29
N ASP A 172 11.44 3.07 12.80
CA ASP A 172 12.51 3.48 11.88
C ASP A 172 11.94 4.12 10.60
N SER A 173 10.81 3.60 10.09
CA SER A 173 10.14 4.16 8.92
C SER A 173 9.64 5.58 9.20
N LEU A 174 9.02 5.81 10.37
CA LEU A 174 8.53 7.14 10.77
C LEU A 174 9.66 8.12 11.07
N GLU A 175 10.77 7.66 11.65
CA GLU A 175 11.92 8.50 11.99
C GLU A 175 12.69 8.94 10.73
N HIS A 176 12.78 8.08 9.72
CA HIS A 176 13.66 8.30 8.56
C HIS A 176 12.93 8.62 7.25
N CYS A 177 11.61 8.43 7.17
CA CYS A 177 10.80 8.71 5.98
C CYS A 177 9.80 9.86 6.21
N THR A 178 10.19 10.88 6.99
CA THR A 178 9.32 12.01 7.34
C THR A 178 8.85 12.81 6.12
N ALA A 179 9.70 12.94 5.09
CA ALA A 179 9.35 13.61 3.85
C ALA A 179 8.26 12.85 3.07
N GLU A 180 8.34 11.53 3.03
CA GLU A 180 7.37 10.65 2.39
C GLU A 180 6.04 10.62 3.15
N VAL A 181 6.08 10.59 4.49
CA VAL A 181 4.89 10.72 5.33
C VAL A 181 4.22 12.08 5.09
N LYS A 182 5.00 13.17 4.99
CA LYS A 182 4.46 14.49 4.61
C LYS A 182 3.79 14.45 3.24
N GLN A 183 4.43 13.88 2.22
CA GLN A 183 3.86 13.78 0.87
C GLN A 183 2.53 13.00 0.87
N PHE A 184 2.42 11.97 1.70
CA PHE A 184 1.17 11.23 1.86
C PHE A 184 0.05 12.14 2.37
N PHE A 185 0.32 12.93 3.42
CA PHE A 185 -0.66 13.90 3.93
C PHE A 185 -0.91 15.07 2.99
N ASP A 186 0.08 15.51 2.19
CA ASP A 186 -0.12 16.53 1.16
C ASP A 186 -1.19 16.06 0.15
N VAL A 187 -1.12 14.81 -0.32
CA VAL A 187 -2.14 14.24 -1.22
C VAL A 187 -3.52 14.19 -0.56
N LEU A 188 -3.59 13.78 0.71
CA LEU A 188 -4.84 13.72 1.46
C LEU A 188 -5.43 15.10 1.81
N SER A 189 -4.62 16.16 1.75
CA SER A 189 -5.10 17.53 1.97
C SER A 189 -5.79 18.13 0.73
N GLU A 190 -5.59 17.54 -0.46
CA GLU A 190 -6.19 17.97 -1.71
C GLU A 190 -7.57 17.33 -1.90
N GLU A 191 -8.67 18.10 -1.81
CA GLU A 191 -10.04 17.58 -2.00
C GLU A 191 -10.22 16.89 -3.37
N ALA A 192 -9.55 17.40 -4.41
CA ALA A 192 -9.56 16.83 -5.75
C ALA A 192 -8.99 15.41 -5.82
N SER A 193 -8.17 14.99 -4.85
CA SER A 193 -7.58 13.65 -4.79
C SER A 193 -8.61 12.57 -4.44
N TYR A 194 -9.69 12.92 -3.75
CA TYR A 194 -10.66 11.94 -3.25
C TYR A 194 -11.67 11.48 -4.32
N PRO A 195 -12.04 10.18 -4.31
CA PRO A 195 -11.60 9.12 -3.39
C PRO A 195 -10.19 8.56 -3.65
N VAL A 196 -9.48 8.24 -2.57
CA VAL A 196 -8.08 7.79 -2.58
C VAL A 196 -7.98 6.33 -2.18
N LEU A 197 -7.22 5.54 -2.95
CA LEU A 197 -6.76 4.21 -2.56
C LEU A 197 -5.27 4.25 -2.23
N VAL A 198 -4.89 3.81 -1.03
CA VAL A 198 -3.48 3.63 -0.64
C VAL A 198 -3.12 2.15 -0.62
N HIS A 199 -1.96 1.80 -1.18
CA HIS A 199 -1.48 0.42 -1.15
C HIS A 199 0.04 0.32 -1.03
N CYS A 200 0.51 -0.85 -0.62
CA CYS A 200 1.89 -1.29 -0.77
C CYS A 200 1.88 -2.63 -1.53
N THR A 201 2.81 -3.54 -1.26
CA THR A 201 2.76 -4.86 -1.90
C THR A 201 1.60 -5.71 -1.36
N GLN A 202 1.46 -5.84 -0.04
CA GLN A 202 0.42 -6.66 0.59
C GLN A 202 -0.69 -5.85 1.27
N GLY A 203 -0.58 -4.52 1.33
CA GLY A 203 -1.59 -3.68 1.99
C GLY A 203 -1.64 -3.80 3.51
N LYS A 204 -0.58 -4.35 4.11
CA LYS A 204 -0.53 -4.68 5.55
C LYS A 204 0.34 -3.72 6.33
N ASP A 205 1.67 -3.77 6.13
CA ASP A 205 2.61 -3.04 6.99
C ASP A 205 2.67 -1.54 6.64
N ARG A 206 3.31 -1.15 5.51
CA ARG A 206 3.42 0.26 5.08
C ARG A 206 2.06 0.95 4.93
N THR A 207 1.09 0.24 4.36
CA THR A 207 -0.29 0.75 4.21
C THR A 207 -0.98 0.90 5.55
N GLY A 208 -0.85 -0.10 6.45
CA GLY A 208 -1.43 -0.02 7.78
C GLY A 208 -0.82 1.09 8.60
N LEU A 209 0.50 1.30 8.48
CA LEU A 209 1.20 2.37 9.18
C LEU A 209 0.64 3.75 8.80
N VAL A 210 0.54 4.07 7.51
CA VAL A 210 0.03 5.38 7.10
C VAL A 210 -1.47 5.55 7.37
N VAL A 211 -2.27 4.49 7.28
CA VAL A 211 -3.70 4.53 7.63
C VAL A 211 -3.88 4.74 9.13
N LEU A 212 -3.10 4.06 9.97
CA LEU A 212 -3.08 4.27 11.42
C LEU A 212 -2.75 5.72 11.77
N LEU A 213 -1.78 6.34 11.09
CA LEU A 213 -1.47 7.77 11.28
C LEU A 213 -2.67 8.67 10.94
N VAL A 214 -3.45 8.35 9.90
CA VAL A 214 -4.68 9.10 9.57
C VAL A 214 -5.69 8.94 10.70
N GLU A 215 -5.98 7.72 11.14
CA GLU A 215 -6.95 7.46 12.20
C GLU A 215 -6.58 8.16 13.52
N MET A 216 -5.29 8.12 13.87
CA MET A 216 -4.73 8.85 15.02
C MET A 216 -4.89 10.37 14.85
N LEU A 217 -4.64 10.90 13.64
CA LEU A 217 -4.76 12.34 13.35
C LEU A 217 -6.21 12.84 13.45
N VAL A 218 -7.20 12.03 13.04
CA VAL A 218 -8.61 12.40 13.22
C VAL A 218 -8.97 12.48 14.71
N GLY A 219 -8.34 11.65 15.56
CA GLY A 219 -8.40 11.79 17.02
C GLY A 219 -9.73 11.35 17.68
N ILE A 220 -10.69 10.83 16.91
CA ILE A 220 -11.99 10.35 17.41
C ILE A 220 -12.17 8.83 17.30
N VAL A 221 -11.22 8.13 16.67
CA VAL A 221 -11.26 6.68 16.47
C VAL A 221 -10.68 5.99 17.73
N PRO A 222 -11.39 5.06 18.38
CA PRO A 222 -10.86 4.30 19.51
C PRO A 222 -9.66 3.44 19.12
N VAL A 223 -8.70 3.27 20.02
CA VAL A 223 -7.47 2.48 19.78
C VAL A 223 -7.79 1.04 19.36
N GLU A 224 -8.80 0.42 19.97
CA GLU A 224 -9.21 -0.93 19.63
C GLU A 224 -9.75 -1.04 18.21
N ALA A 225 -10.39 0.02 17.69
CA ALA A 225 -10.85 0.08 16.31
C ALA A 225 -9.67 0.26 15.34
N MET A 226 -8.70 1.11 15.70
CA MET A 226 -7.48 1.30 14.93
C MET A 226 -6.66 0.01 14.83
N GLU A 227 -6.51 -0.74 15.94
CA GLU A 227 -5.84 -2.03 15.94
C GLU A 227 -6.55 -3.06 15.05
N ARG A 228 -7.89 -3.03 15.02
CA ARG A 228 -8.69 -3.92 14.18
C ARG A 228 -8.55 -3.58 12.71
N ASP A 229 -8.54 -2.30 12.33
CA ASP A 229 -8.25 -1.92 10.94
C ASP A 229 -6.80 -2.23 10.58
N TYR A 230 -5.84 -2.10 11.51
CA TYR A 230 -4.44 -2.37 11.21
C TYR A 230 -4.16 -3.85 10.86
N ARG A 231 -4.84 -4.80 11.52
CA ARG A 231 -4.61 -6.26 11.39
C ARG A 231 -5.10 -6.86 10.07
#